data_AF-A0A6B8VJD3-F1
#
_entry.id   AF-A0A6B8VJD3-F1
#
_cell.length_a   1.000
_cell.length_b   1.000
_cell.length_c   1.000
_cell.angle_alpha   90.00
_cell.angle_beta   90.00
_cell.angle_gamma   90.00
#
_symmetry.space_group_name_H-M   'P 1'
#
loop_
_entity.id
_entity.type
_entity.pdbx_description
1 polymer ?
#
loop_
_entity_poly.entity_id
_entity_poly.type
_entity_poly.pdbx_seq_one_letter_code
_entity_poly.pdbx_strand_id
1 'polypeptide(L)'
;MKSVCVIVIFIIGTNFCYGQLGDICQTPTQQSGVCISLMQCDPLFSLLKKRPISSATADLLRRSQCGFVGTIPKVCCPTGVAPSTTTSSPVSNTNEQGAAIESSLLPGTDVCGTGTQNRIYGGETADLDEFPWMVLVEYERPNGNRGFYCGGVLINSRYILTAAHCLKGKDLPKSWKIVSVRLGEYNTDTEEDCIEGVTAKKQCAPPAVNVAVEEAIAHESYDPFDINQYNDIALLRLIRDVQYSDYV
;
A
#
# COMPACT_ATOMS: atom_id res chain seq x y z
N MET A 1 9.03 -73.23 -23.37
CA MET A 1 8.11 -72.33 -22.64
C MET A 1 8.69 -70.93 -22.68
N LYS A 2 8.10 -70.02 -23.46
CA LYS A 2 8.51 -68.61 -23.53
C LYS A 2 7.58 -67.82 -22.62
N SER A 3 8.08 -67.29 -21.51
CA SER A 3 7.34 -66.36 -20.66
C SER A 3 7.38 -64.97 -21.31
N VAL A 4 6.22 -64.48 -21.73
CA VAL A 4 6.01 -63.11 -22.18
C VAL A 4 5.75 -62.27 -20.94
N CYS A 5 6.61 -61.29 -20.66
CA CYS A 5 6.39 -60.29 -19.62
C CYS A 5 5.82 -59.04 -20.31
N VAL A 6 4.52 -58.80 -20.18
CA VAL A 6 3.86 -57.57 -20.66
C VAL A 6 4.01 -56.53 -19.55
N ILE A 7 4.89 -55.55 -19.75
CA ILE A 7 4.97 -54.37 -18.89
C ILE A 7 3.90 -53.39 -19.36
N VAL A 8 2.83 -53.26 -18.57
CA VAL A 8 1.81 -52.23 -18.77
C VAL A 8 2.31 -50.93 -18.15
N ILE A 9 2.75 -50.00 -19.00
CA ILE A 9 3.11 -48.64 -18.59
C ILE A 9 1.81 -47.84 -18.44
N PHE A 10 1.38 -47.61 -17.20
CA PHE A 10 0.33 -46.63 -16.91
C PHE A 10 0.92 -45.22 -17.05
N ILE A 11 0.60 -44.53 -18.15
CA ILE A 11 0.72 -43.08 -18.23
C ILE A 11 -0.34 -42.50 -17.29
N ILE A 12 0.08 -42.16 -16.07
CA ILE A 12 -0.68 -41.26 -15.21
C ILE A 12 -0.36 -39.85 -15.72
N GLY A 13 -1.18 -39.36 -16.65
CA GLY A 13 -1.17 -37.95 -17.02
C GLY A 13 -1.58 -37.13 -15.80
N THR A 14 -0.62 -36.55 -15.10
CA THR A 14 -0.88 -35.49 -14.13
C THR A 14 -1.29 -34.26 -14.94
N ASN A 15 -2.61 -34.09 -15.12
CA ASN A 15 -3.16 -32.81 -15.54
C ASN A 15 -2.85 -31.80 -14.43
N PHE A 16 -1.77 -31.04 -14.61
CA PHE A 16 -1.60 -29.77 -13.90
C PHE A 16 -2.69 -28.82 -14.42
N CYS A 17 -3.77 -28.67 -13.65
CA CYS A 17 -4.68 -27.54 -13.83
C CYS A 17 -3.92 -26.26 -13.44
N TYR A 18 -3.35 -25.58 -14.42
CA TYR A 18 -3.02 -24.17 -14.29
C TYR A 18 -4.34 -23.40 -14.28
N GLY A 19 -4.81 -23.00 -13.09
CA GLY A 19 -5.98 -22.13 -12.94
C GLY A 19 -5.68 -20.77 -13.56
N GLN A 20 -6.33 -20.45 -14.67
CA GLN A 20 -6.27 -19.13 -15.29
C GLN A 20 -7.15 -18.14 -14.53
N LEU A 21 -6.94 -16.86 -14.79
CA LEU A 21 -7.76 -15.77 -14.27
C LEU A 21 -9.24 -15.97 -14.69
N GLY A 22 -10.10 -16.41 -13.76
CA GLY A 22 -11.54 -16.56 -13.99
C GLY A 22 -12.20 -17.87 -13.53
N ASP A 23 -11.54 -18.70 -12.73
CA ASP A 23 -12.11 -19.98 -12.27
C ASP A 23 -13.44 -19.82 -11.51
N ILE A 24 -14.43 -20.62 -11.90
CA ILE A 24 -15.72 -20.74 -11.21
C ILE A 24 -15.49 -21.42 -9.86
N CYS A 25 -16.09 -20.87 -8.81
CA CYS A 25 -16.00 -21.37 -7.44
C CYS A 25 -17.38 -21.37 -6.76
N GLN A 26 -17.47 -21.96 -5.57
CA GLN A 26 -18.66 -21.87 -4.72
C GLN A 26 -18.34 -21.07 -3.46
N THR A 27 -19.20 -20.10 -3.15
CA THR A 27 -19.12 -19.30 -1.93
C THR A 27 -19.47 -20.13 -0.69
N PRO A 28 -19.10 -19.70 0.54
CA PRO A 28 -19.47 -20.39 1.78
C PRO A 28 -20.99 -20.52 1.99
N THR A 29 -21.78 -19.69 1.31
CA THR A 29 -23.24 -19.72 1.29
C THR A 29 -23.81 -20.55 0.13
N GLN A 30 -23.00 -21.38 -0.52
CA GLN A 30 -23.35 -22.28 -1.65
C GLN A 30 -23.83 -21.57 -2.92
N GLN A 31 -23.53 -20.27 -3.08
CA GLN A 31 -23.79 -19.55 -4.34
C GLN A 31 -22.61 -19.74 -5.29
N SER A 32 -22.89 -19.83 -6.60
CA SER A 32 -21.85 -19.77 -7.64
C SER A 32 -21.13 -18.42 -7.59
N GLY A 33 -19.81 -18.46 -7.76
CA GLY A 33 -18.95 -17.29 -7.76
C GLY A 33 -17.79 -17.43 -8.73
N VAL A 34 -17.01 -16.36 -8.83
CA VAL A 34 -15.74 -16.33 -9.57
C VAL A 34 -14.61 -16.02 -8.61
N CYS A 35 -13.50 -16.73 -8.77
CA CYS A 35 -12.32 -16.54 -7.95
C CYS A 35 -11.54 -15.30 -8.41
N ILE A 36 -11.75 -14.17 -7.75
CA ILE A 36 -11.15 -12.85 -8.06
C ILE A 36 -10.41 -12.27 -6.85
N SER A 37 -9.65 -11.19 -7.05
CA SER A 37 -8.99 -10.50 -5.93
C SER A 37 -10.01 -10.02 -4.90
N LEU A 38 -9.68 -10.09 -3.60
CA LEU A 38 -10.54 -9.52 -2.55
C LEU A 38 -10.87 -8.03 -2.79
N MET A 39 -9.93 -7.29 -3.40
CA MET A 39 -10.13 -5.89 -3.77
C MET A 39 -11.17 -5.68 -4.86
N GLN A 40 -11.45 -6.71 -5.67
CA GLN A 40 -12.39 -6.68 -6.78
C GLN A 40 -13.77 -7.27 -6.40
N CYS A 41 -13.95 -7.67 -5.13
CA CYS A 41 -15.20 -8.23 -4.63
C CYS A 41 -15.88 -7.28 -3.65
N ASP A 42 -16.66 -6.32 -4.14
CA ASP A 42 -17.36 -5.31 -3.32
C ASP A 42 -18.12 -5.88 -2.10
N PRO A 43 -18.87 -7.00 -2.22
CA PRO A 43 -19.60 -7.56 -1.08
C PRO A 43 -18.69 -8.00 0.07
N LEU A 44 -17.49 -8.49 -0.23
CA LEU A 44 -16.54 -8.96 0.78
C LEU A 44 -15.58 -7.84 1.22
N PHE A 45 -15.17 -6.97 0.29
CA PHE A 45 -14.32 -5.83 0.58
C PHE A 45 -15.00 -4.82 1.52
N SER A 46 -16.30 -4.57 1.34
CA SER A 46 -17.08 -3.69 2.21
C SER A 46 -17.15 -4.17 3.67
N LEU A 47 -16.96 -5.47 3.93
CA LEU A 47 -16.92 -6.01 5.29
C LEU A 47 -15.63 -5.63 6.03
N LEU A 48 -14.52 -5.42 5.31
CA LEU A 48 -13.26 -4.95 5.89
C LEU A 48 -13.33 -3.48 6.35
N LYS A 49 -14.26 -2.71 5.78
CA LYS A 49 -14.49 -1.30 6.17
C LYS A 49 -15.23 -1.17 7.50
N LYS A 50 -15.85 -2.24 8.01
CA LYS A 50 -16.55 -2.23 9.31
C LYS A 50 -15.55 -2.57 10.43
N ARG A 51 -15.22 -1.59 11.27
CA ARG A 51 -14.37 -1.76 12.46
C ARG A 51 -15.20 -1.66 13.75
N PRO A 52 -14.96 -2.53 14.74
CA PRO A 52 -14.04 -3.67 14.74
C PRO A 52 -14.55 -4.84 13.85
N ILE A 53 -13.63 -5.62 13.27
CA ILE A 53 -13.99 -6.81 12.49
C ILE A 53 -14.46 -7.89 13.44
N SER A 54 -15.68 -8.37 13.27
CA SER A 54 -16.23 -9.47 14.09
C SER A 54 -15.55 -10.81 13.74
N SER A 55 -15.49 -11.74 14.70
CA SER A 55 -14.99 -13.11 14.46
C SER A 55 -15.74 -13.80 13.31
N ALA A 56 -17.06 -13.63 13.25
CA ALA A 56 -17.90 -14.15 12.18
C ALA A 56 -17.52 -13.60 10.80
N THR A 57 -17.16 -12.31 10.72
CA THR A 57 -16.69 -11.68 9.48
C THR A 57 -15.32 -12.21 9.06
N ALA A 58 -14.38 -12.35 10.01
CA ALA A 58 -13.06 -12.92 9.75
C ALA A 58 -13.17 -14.36 9.24
N ASP A 59 -14.03 -15.17 9.86
CA ASP A 59 -14.29 -16.55 9.45
C ASP A 59 -14.93 -16.63 8.06
N LEU A 60 -15.85 -15.72 7.74
CA LEU A 60 -16.46 -15.64 6.41
C LEU A 60 -15.41 -15.34 5.33
N LEU A 61 -14.54 -14.36 5.56
CA LEU A 61 -13.46 -14.00 4.62
C LEU A 61 -12.48 -15.16 4.43
N ARG A 62 -12.10 -15.84 5.53
CA ARG A 62 -11.21 -17.01 5.48
C ARG A 62 -11.83 -18.16 4.68
N ARG A 63 -13.11 -18.47 4.90
CA ARG A 63 -13.82 -19.52 4.14
C ARG A 63 -14.09 -19.13 2.69
N SER A 64 -14.15 -17.84 2.39
CA SER A 64 -14.35 -17.35 1.01
C SER A 64 -13.06 -17.40 0.19
N GLN A 65 -11.91 -17.72 0.78
CA GLN A 65 -10.64 -17.77 0.05
C GLN A 65 -10.62 -18.91 -0.97
N CYS A 66 -10.30 -18.58 -2.22
CA CYS A 66 -10.25 -19.52 -3.34
C CYS A 66 -8.86 -19.67 -3.95
N GLY A 67 -7.84 -18.99 -3.40
CA GLY A 67 -6.46 -19.10 -3.83
C GLY A 67 -5.68 -17.81 -3.63
N PHE A 68 -4.59 -17.68 -4.38
CA PHE A 68 -3.72 -16.52 -4.39
C PHE A 68 -3.22 -16.23 -5.81
N VAL A 69 -2.94 -14.96 -6.12
CA VAL A 69 -2.07 -14.57 -7.23
C VAL A 69 -0.80 -14.00 -6.60
N GLY A 70 0.31 -14.74 -6.67
CA GLY A 70 1.47 -14.44 -5.82
C GLY A 70 1.09 -14.50 -4.35
N THR A 71 1.14 -13.34 -3.66
CA THR A 71 0.75 -13.19 -2.25
C THR A 71 -0.65 -12.57 -2.06
N ILE A 72 -1.30 -12.13 -3.13
CA ILE A 72 -2.61 -11.44 -3.07
C ILE A 72 -3.71 -12.49 -2.86
N PRO A 73 -4.49 -12.44 -1.75
CA PRO A 73 -5.55 -13.39 -1.51
C PRO A 73 -6.70 -13.20 -2.49
N LYS A 74 -7.09 -14.28 -3.16
CA LYS A 74 -8.30 -14.35 -3.97
C LYS A 74 -9.45 -14.88 -3.13
N VAL A 75 -10.65 -14.38 -3.40
CA VAL A 75 -11.89 -14.85 -2.78
C VAL A 75 -12.91 -15.24 -3.85
N CYS A 76 -13.74 -16.22 -3.50
CA CYS A 76 -14.88 -16.60 -4.28
C CYS A 76 -15.95 -15.52 -4.15
N CYS A 77 -16.08 -14.68 -5.18
CA CYS A 77 -17.05 -13.61 -5.20
C CYS A 77 -18.34 -14.07 -5.89
N PRO A 78 -19.53 -13.95 -5.28
CA PRO A 78 -20.78 -14.46 -5.85
C PRO A 78 -21.13 -13.78 -7.19
N THR A 79 -21.35 -14.57 -8.24
CA THR A 79 -21.78 -14.11 -9.57
C THR A 79 -23.29 -13.92 -9.57
N GLY A 80 -23.72 -12.81 -8.97
CA GLY A 80 -25.11 -12.36 -8.92
C GLY A 80 -25.25 -10.84 -8.79
N VAL A 81 -24.13 -10.12 -8.82
CA VAL A 81 -24.08 -8.66 -8.87
C VAL A 81 -23.19 -8.32 -10.06
N ALA A 82 -23.81 -8.06 -11.21
CA ALA A 82 -23.08 -7.72 -12.43
C ALA A 82 -22.22 -6.46 -12.20
N PRO A 83 -21.00 -6.38 -12.77
CA PRO A 83 -20.31 -5.11 -12.90
C PRO A 83 -21.19 -4.23 -13.80
N SER A 84 -21.50 -3.02 -13.34
CA SER A 84 -22.10 -2.02 -14.20
C SER A 84 -21.05 -1.60 -15.23
N THR A 85 -21.09 -2.22 -16.40
CA THR A 85 -20.49 -1.71 -17.63
C THR A 85 -21.29 -0.48 -18.06
N THR A 86 -20.87 0.69 -17.57
CA THR A 86 -21.38 1.96 -18.08
C THR A 86 -20.71 2.23 -19.42
N THR A 87 -21.34 1.76 -20.49
CA THR A 87 -21.07 2.22 -21.86
C THR A 87 -21.42 3.70 -21.94
N SER A 88 -20.43 4.58 -21.89
CA SER A 88 -20.62 6.00 -22.13
C SER A 88 -20.90 6.24 -23.63
N SER A 89 -22.19 6.35 -23.97
CA SER A 89 -22.64 7.07 -25.16
C SER A 89 -23.16 8.45 -24.74
N PRO A 90 -22.91 9.51 -25.52
CA PRO A 90 -23.19 10.88 -25.10
C PRO A 90 -24.68 11.17 -25.25
N VAL A 91 -25.38 11.29 -24.12
CA VAL A 91 -26.71 11.90 -24.08
C VAL A 91 -26.57 13.26 -23.42
N SER A 92 -26.63 14.29 -24.26
CA SER A 92 -26.88 15.65 -23.82
C SER A 92 -28.23 15.69 -23.12
N ASN A 93 -28.29 16.23 -21.90
CA ASN A 93 -29.33 17.19 -21.55
C ASN A 93 -28.96 17.99 -20.28
N THR A 94 -29.21 19.27 -20.46
CA THR A 94 -29.09 20.48 -19.64
C THR A 94 -29.73 20.44 -18.26
N ASN A 95 -29.14 21.25 -17.37
CA ASN A 95 -29.70 21.93 -16.18
C ASN A 95 -30.08 20.99 -15.02
N GLU A 96 -29.73 21.23 -13.76
CA GLU A 96 -29.41 22.49 -13.08
C GLU A 96 -28.92 22.16 -11.64
N GLN A 97 -28.35 23.17 -10.96
CA GLN A 97 -27.92 23.21 -9.54
C GLN A 97 -26.61 22.50 -9.14
N GLY A 98 -25.58 23.33 -9.01
CA GLY A 98 -24.32 22.97 -8.36
C GLY A 98 -24.47 22.62 -6.88
N ALA A 99 -23.69 21.64 -6.46
CA ALA A 99 -23.38 21.34 -5.08
C ALA A 99 -21.92 20.87 -5.00
N ALA A 100 -21.12 21.65 -4.28
CA ALA A 100 -19.83 21.33 -3.66
C ALA A 100 -18.85 20.42 -4.42
N ILE A 101 -17.83 21.03 -5.04
CA ILE A 101 -16.50 20.41 -5.05
C ILE A 101 -16.02 20.45 -3.59
N GLU A 102 -16.34 19.42 -2.79
CA GLU A 102 -15.51 19.13 -1.63
C GLU A 102 -14.14 18.75 -2.18
N SER A 103 -13.19 19.68 -2.09
CA SER A 103 -11.79 19.36 -2.33
C SER A 103 -11.37 18.35 -1.27
N SER A 104 -11.44 17.06 -1.60
CA SER A 104 -10.89 16.00 -0.76
C SER A 104 -9.45 16.38 -0.41
N LEU A 105 -9.17 16.57 0.88
CA LEU A 105 -7.82 16.89 1.38
C LEU A 105 -6.83 15.76 1.13
N LEU A 106 -7.34 14.55 0.89
CA LEU A 106 -6.56 13.39 0.52
C LEU A 106 -6.67 13.14 -0.99
N PRO A 107 -5.58 12.72 -1.64
CA PRO A 107 -5.59 12.29 -3.03
C PRO A 107 -6.59 11.15 -3.24
N GLY A 108 -7.15 11.07 -4.45
CA GLY A 108 -7.96 9.95 -4.88
C GLY A 108 -7.15 8.65 -4.93
N THR A 109 -7.84 7.51 -4.94
CA THR A 109 -7.21 6.17 -5.00
C THR A 109 -6.50 5.90 -6.33
N ASP A 110 -6.73 6.73 -7.33
CA ASP A 110 -6.03 6.76 -8.62
C ASP A 110 -4.63 7.41 -8.52
N VAL A 111 -4.36 8.15 -7.45
CA VAL A 111 -3.09 8.87 -7.22
C VAL A 111 -2.31 8.30 -6.04
N CYS A 112 -2.97 7.85 -4.96
CA CYS A 112 -2.29 7.32 -3.78
C CYS A 112 -2.19 5.80 -3.75
N GLY A 113 -1.12 5.28 -3.13
CA GLY A 113 -0.95 3.84 -2.92
C GLY A 113 -0.80 3.05 -4.21
N THR A 114 -0.25 3.69 -5.25
CA THR A 114 0.06 3.09 -6.55
C THR A 114 1.31 2.20 -6.43
N GLY A 115 1.19 1.13 -5.65
CA GLY A 115 2.24 0.14 -5.41
C GLY A 115 1.65 -0.98 -4.58
N THR A 116 1.57 -2.18 -5.14
CA THR A 116 0.91 -3.32 -4.49
C THR A 116 1.95 -4.35 -4.08
N GLN A 117 2.43 -4.30 -2.84
CA GLN A 117 3.14 -5.44 -2.25
C GLN A 117 2.71 -5.65 -0.79
N ASN A 118 2.70 -6.93 -0.40
CA ASN A 118 2.35 -7.36 0.96
C ASN A 118 3.57 -7.29 1.89
N ARG A 119 3.27 -7.27 3.19
CA ARG A 119 4.19 -7.23 4.35
C ARG A 119 5.50 -8.01 4.14
N ILE A 120 6.63 -7.30 4.29
CA ILE A 120 7.99 -7.83 4.22
C ILE A 120 8.25 -8.81 5.39
N TYR A 121 8.71 -10.02 5.10
CA TYR A 121 9.29 -10.97 6.06
C TYR A 121 10.56 -11.57 5.44
N GLY A 122 11.74 -11.28 6.01
CA GLY A 122 13.02 -11.66 5.38
C GLY A 122 13.31 -10.89 4.09
N GLY A 123 13.05 -9.58 4.09
CA GLY A 123 13.00 -8.75 2.90
C GLY A 123 14.29 -8.66 2.09
N GLU A 124 14.11 -8.28 0.83
CA GLU A 124 15.14 -7.85 -0.10
C GLU A 124 15.18 -6.32 -0.21
N THR A 125 16.21 -5.78 -0.85
CA THR A 125 16.28 -4.35 -1.18
C THR A 125 15.06 -4.00 -2.03
N ALA A 126 14.37 -2.91 -1.68
CA ALA A 126 13.25 -2.42 -2.47
C ALA A 126 13.68 -2.04 -3.89
N ASP A 127 12.76 -2.03 -4.84
CA ASP A 127 13.05 -1.45 -6.16
C ASP A 127 13.08 0.10 -6.08
N LEU A 128 13.77 0.73 -7.04
CA LEU A 128 14.09 2.17 -7.06
C LEU A 128 12.86 3.09 -6.90
N ASP A 129 11.67 2.65 -7.34
CA ASP A 129 10.40 3.39 -7.34
C ASP A 129 9.28 2.63 -6.61
N GLU A 130 9.60 1.63 -5.77
CA GLU A 130 8.59 0.73 -5.22
C GLU A 130 7.65 1.40 -4.20
N PHE A 131 8.18 2.33 -3.40
CA PHE A 131 7.46 2.99 -2.31
C PHE A 131 7.71 4.51 -2.31
N PRO A 132 7.19 5.25 -3.31
CA PRO A 132 7.50 6.67 -3.51
C PRO A 132 7.04 7.57 -2.36
N TRP A 133 6.03 7.12 -1.60
CA TRP A 133 5.52 7.83 -0.43
C TRP A 133 6.43 7.75 0.81
N MET A 134 7.53 7.00 0.77
CA MET A 134 8.43 6.86 1.91
C MET A 134 9.19 8.15 2.17
N VAL A 135 9.30 8.51 3.45
CA VAL A 135 9.90 9.76 3.88
C VAL A 135 10.90 9.53 5.00
N LEU A 136 12.04 10.21 4.94
CA LEU A 136 12.98 10.32 6.05
C LEU A 136 12.77 11.64 6.79
N VAL A 137 12.69 11.59 8.12
CA VAL A 137 12.53 12.77 8.98
C VAL A 137 13.90 13.22 9.47
N GLU A 138 14.28 14.45 9.14
CA GLU A 138 15.58 15.05 9.47
C GLU A 138 15.52 15.83 10.78
N TYR A 139 16.48 15.55 11.66
CA TYR A 139 16.65 16.21 12.93
C TYR A 139 17.95 17.00 12.95
N GLU A 140 17.90 18.21 13.50
CA GLU A 140 19.06 19.02 13.81
C GLU A 140 19.38 18.93 15.30
N ARG A 141 20.65 18.62 15.59
CA ARG A 141 21.21 18.56 16.96
C ARG A 141 21.74 19.94 17.38
N PRO A 142 21.96 20.19 18.69
CA PRO A 142 22.45 21.50 19.17
C PRO A 142 23.80 21.94 18.61
N ASN A 143 24.63 20.99 18.15
CA ASN A 143 25.91 21.29 17.51
C ASN A 143 25.78 21.64 16.02
N GLY A 144 24.56 21.73 15.49
CA GLY A 144 24.26 21.99 14.08
C GLY A 144 24.30 20.75 13.18
N ASN A 145 24.68 19.58 13.70
CA ASN A 145 24.69 18.36 12.91
C ASN A 145 23.27 17.90 12.61
N ARG A 146 23.05 17.46 11.38
CA ARG A 146 21.76 16.92 10.93
C ARG A 146 21.85 15.42 10.67
N GLY A 147 20.72 14.75 10.74
CA GLY A 147 20.60 13.34 10.35
C GLY A 147 19.17 12.84 10.39
N PHE A 148 18.94 11.68 9.78
CA PHE A 148 17.65 11.02 9.74
C PHE A 148 17.53 10.01 10.87
N TYR A 149 16.44 10.08 11.65
CA TYR A 149 16.22 9.19 12.81
C TYR A 149 14.82 8.61 12.88
N CYS A 150 13.91 9.07 12.04
CA CYS A 150 12.55 8.55 11.92
C CYS A 150 12.13 8.48 10.45
N GLY A 151 11.12 7.66 10.18
CA GLY A 151 10.44 7.59 8.91
C GLY A 151 9.08 8.29 8.93
N GLY A 152 8.47 8.39 7.77
CA GLY A 152 7.09 8.84 7.59
C GLY A 152 6.53 8.41 6.24
N VAL A 153 5.27 8.78 6.00
CA VAL A 153 4.55 8.50 4.76
C VAL A 153 3.90 9.77 4.25
N LEU A 154 4.12 10.13 2.99
CA LEU A 154 3.41 11.23 2.32
C LEU A 154 1.93 10.84 2.13
N ILE A 155 1.01 11.58 2.75
CA ILE A 155 -0.43 11.28 2.70
C ILE A 155 -1.23 12.23 1.80
N ASN A 156 -0.68 13.42 1.53
CA ASN A 156 -1.10 14.34 0.49
C ASN A 156 0.09 15.24 0.12
N SER A 157 -0.06 16.21 -0.78
CA SER A 157 1.05 17.05 -1.24
C SER A 157 1.67 17.93 -0.14
N ARG A 158 1.07 18.02 1.04
CA ARG A 158 1.44 18.98 2.10
C ARG A 158 1.70 18.36 3.47
N TYR A 159 1.35 17.09 3.67
CA TYR A 159 1.38 16.43 4.97
C TYR A 159 2.07 15.07 4.93
N ILE A 160 2.94 14.85 5.91
CA ILE A 160 3.55 13.55 6.22
C ILE A 160 2.86 12.97 7.46
N LEU A 161 2.50 11.69 7.40
CA LEU A 161 2.09 10.90 8.55
C LEU A 161 3.32 10.23 9.16
N THR A 162 3.47 10.33 10.47
CA THR A 162 4.56 9.68 11.23
C THR A 162 4.07 9.29 12.63
N ALA A 163 4.96 8.78 13.48
CA ALA A 163 4.68 8.42 14.86
C ALA A 163 4.83 9.64 15.79
N ALA A 164 4.04 9.72 16.85
CA ALA A 164 4.16 10.80 17.84
C ALA A 164 5.46 10.71 18.65
N HIS A 165 6.00 9.51 18.86
CA HIS A 165 7.30 9.34 19.51
C HIS A 165 8.45 9.94 18.70
N CYS A 166 8.30 10.07 17.37
CA CYS A 166 9.27 10.79 16.54
C CYS A 166 9.31 12.29 16.85
N LEU A 167 8.24 12.87 17.41
CA LEU A 167 8.16 14.30 17.74
C LEU A 167 8.49 14.55 19.22
N LYS A 168 7.98 13.70 20.12
CA LYS A 168 8.05 13.93 21.57
C LYS A 168 8.26 12.65 22.40
N GLY A 169 8.85 11.61 21.81
CA GLY A 169 9.12 10.34 22.49
C GLY A 169 10.08 10.49 23.67
N LYS A 170 9.96 9.60 24.66
CA LYS A 170 10.75 9.65 25.90
C LYS A 170 12.27 9.61 25.66
N ASP A 171 12.70 8.90 24.61
CA ASP A 171 14.11 8.70 24.28
C ASP A 171 14.63 9.77 23.30
N LEU A 172 13.75 10.64 22.78
CA LEU A 172 14.14 11.73 21.90
C LEU A 172 14.71 12.88 22.74
N PRO A 173 15.96 13.31 22.52
CA PRO A 173 16.52 14.44 23.25
C PRO A 173 15.73 15.71 22.94
N LYS A 174 15.23 16.40 23.99
CA LYS A 174 14.45 17.65 23.86
C LYS A 174 15.15 18.78 23.09
N SER A 175 16.46 18.67 22.93
CA SER A 175 17.29 19.64 22.24
C SER A 175 17.38 19.40 20.74
N TRP A 176 16.93 18.24 20.25
CA TRP A 176 16.86 17.93 18.84
C TRP A 176 15.58 18.52 18.25
N LYS A 177 15.66 19.02 17.03
CA LYS A 177 14.53 19.65 16.34
C LYS A 177 14.30 18.97 15.00
N ILE A 178 13.07 18.64 14.69
CA ILE A 178 12.69 18.29 13.32
C ILE A 178 12.81 19.55 12.47
N VAL A 179 13.61 19.48 11.41
CA VAL A 179 13.89 20.65 10.55
C VAL A 179 13.39 20.46 9.12
N SER A 180 13.46 19.23 8.61
CA SER A 180 13.05 18.93 7.24
C SER A 180 12.63 17.46 7.12
N VAL A 181 12.06 17.13 5.96
CA VAL A 181 11.86 15.76 5.51
C VAL A 181 12.51 15.58 4.14
N ARG A 182 12.96 14.36 3.84
CA ARG A 182 13.46 13.96 2.53
C ARG A 182 12.49 12.99 1.86
N LEU A 183 12.12 13.28 0.61
CA LEU A 183 11.25 12.45 -0.24
C LEU A 183 12.00 12.00 -1.50
N GLY A 184 11.59 10.88 -2.09
CA GLY A 184 12.21 10.34 -3.31
C GLY A 184 13.66 9.89 -3.12
N GLU A 185 13.97 9.41 -1.92
CA GLU A 185 15.27 8.83 -1.57
C GLU A 185 15.22 7.31 -1.76
N TYR A 186 16.32 6.73 -2.22
CA TYR A 186 16.47 5.29 -2.35
C TYR A 186 17.70 4.79 -1.60
N ASN A 187 18.89 5.35 -1.86
CA ASN A 187 20.12 4.96 -1.19
C ASN A 187 20.81 6.17 -0.55
N THR A 188 20.71 6.25 0.78
CA THR A 188 21.24 7.38 1.57
C THR A 188 22.75 7.55 1.52
N ASP A 189 23.49 6.55 1.02
CA ASP A 189 24.94 6.61 0.86
C ASP A 189 25.37 7.24 -0.48
N THR A 190 24.44 7.42 -1.42
CA THR A 190 24.67 7.96 -2.76
C THR A 190 23.83 9.22 -3.02
N GLU A 191 24.32 10.08 -3.94
CA GLU A 191 23.55 11.25 -4.40
C GLU A 191 22.76 10.94 -5.68
N GLU A 192 23.31 10.07 -6.52
CA GLU A 192 22.68 9.63 -7.76
C GLU A 192 22.28 8.16 -7.63
N ASP A 193 20.97 7.91 -7.63
CA ASP A 193 20.43 6.56 -7.46
C ASP A 193 20.02 5.98 -8.81
N CYS A 194 20.71 4.92 -9.22
CA CYS A 194 20.50 4.31 -10.53
C CYS A 194 20.57 2.79 -10.49
N ILE A 195 19.77 2.17 -11.36
CA ILE A 195 19.76 0.73 -11.62
C ILE A 195 20.16 0.43 -13.07
N GLU A 196 20.82 -0.70 -13.29
CA GLU A 196 21.11 -1.19 -14.64
C GLU A 196 19.85 -1.83 -15.23
N GLY A 197 19.27 -1.21 -16.27
CA GLY A 197 18.11 -1.78 -16.95
C GLY A 197 18.47 -3.00 -17.82
N VAL A 198 17.46 -3.84 -18.10
CA VAL A 198 17.57 -5.08 -18.91
C VAL A 198 18.21 -4.85 -20.29
N THR A 199 18.14 -3.64 -20.84
CA THR A 199 18.69 -3.27 -22.15
C THR A 199 19.99 -2.44 -22.08
N ALA A 200 20.77 -2.55 -21.00
CA ALA A 200 22.03 -1.80 -20.78
C ALA A 200 21.87 -0.26 -20.75
N LYS A 201 20.66 0.25 -20.51
CA LYS A 201 20.43 1.67 -20.23
C LYS A 201 20.31 1.87 -18.71
N LYS A 202 21.15 2.76 -18.18
CA LYS A 202 21.11 3.23 -16.79
C LYS A 202 19.80 3.99 -16.57
N GLN A 203 18.95 3.51 -15.66
CA GLN A 203 17.76 4.24 -15.22
C GLN A 203 18.08 4.87 -13.87
N CYS A 204 17.91 6.19 -13.76
CA CYS A 204 18.23 6.94 -12.56
C CYS A 204 16.99 7.68 -12.06
N ALA A 205 16.84 7.72 -10.74
CA ALA A 205 15.87 8.56 -10.09
C ALA A 205 16.33 10.04 -10.15
N PRO A 206 15.39 11.00 -10.17
CA PRO A 206 15.70 12.39 -9.87
C PRO A 206 16.31 12.53 -8.47
N PRO A 207 17.05 13.62 -8.19
CA PRO A 207 17.57 13.86 -6.84
C PRO A 207 16.46 13.94 -5.79
N ALA A 208 16.72 13.36 -4.62
CA ALA A 208 15.82 13.42 -3.49
C ALA A 208 15.52 14.88 -3.07
N VAL A 209 14.29 15.13 -2.64
CA VAL A 209 13.80 16.48 -2.33
C VAL A 209 13.72 16.68 -0.83
N ASN A 210 14.46 17.66 -0.30
CA ASN A 210 14.33 18.08 1.09
C ASN A 210 13.32 19.23 1.22
N VAL A 211 12.38 19.11 2.15
CA VAL A 211 11.34 20.13 2.40
C VAL A 211 11.27 20.44 3.89
N ALA A 212 11.33 21.72 4.26
CA ALA A 212 11.24 22.13 5.65
C ALA A 212 9.86 21.82 6.25
N VAL A 213 9.86 21.48 7.53
CA VAL A 213 8.63 21.27 8.31
C VAL A 213 8.17 22.60 8.88
N GLU A 214 6.95 23.00 8.54
CA GLU A 214 6.25 24.19 9.06
C GLU A 214 5.72 23.93 10.47
N GLU A 215 5.11 22.76 10.67
CA GLU A 215 4.46 22.39 11.93
C GLU A 215 4.55 20.89 12.17
N ALA A 216 4.76 20.51 13.43
CA ALA A 216 4.80 19.12 13.88
C ALA A 216 3.71 18.89 14.93
N ILE A 217 2.73 18.06 14.59
CA ILE A 217 1.48 17.91 15.33
C ILE A 217 1.39 16.47 15.84
N ALA A 218 1.76 16.24 17.09
CA ALA A 218 1.52 14.96 17.74
C ALA A 218 0.07 14.89 18.23
N HIS A 219 -0.54 13.71 18.17
CA HIS A 219 -1.86 13.48 18.76
C HIS A 219 -1.90 13.99 20.21
N GLU A 220 -2.97 14.71 20.56
CA GLU A 220 -3.09 15.45 21.82
C GLU A 220 -3.01 14.50 23.02
N SER A 221 -3.63 13.32 22.88
CA SER A 221 -3.63 12.25 23.88
C SER A 221 -2.40 11.32 23.85
N TYR A 222 -1.36 11.61 23.06
CA TYR A 222 -0.11 10.84 23.13
C TYR A 222 0.69 11.21 24.39
N ASP A 223 0.91 10.22 25.25
CA ASP A 223 1.76 10.30 26.43
C ASP A 223 3.07 9.52 26.18
N PRO A 224 4.24 10.18 26.13
CA PRO A 224 5.52 9.50 25.90
C PRO A 224 5.97 8.58 27.05
N PHE A 225 5.36 8.69 28.23
CA PHE A 225 5.68 7.85 29.39
C PHE A 225 4.74 6.65 29.54
N ASP A 226 3.67 6.57 28.76
CA ASP A 226 2.83 5.38 28.70
C ASP A 226 3.61 4.20 28.09
N ILE A 227 3.63 3.09 28.82
CA ILE A 227 4.31 1.86 28.40
C ILE A 227 3.72 1.28 27.11
N ASN A 228 2.42 1.52 26.85
CA ASN A 228 1.72 1.00 25.68
C ASN A 228 1.81 1.93 24.46
N GLN A 229 2.29 3.17 24.65
CA GLN A 229 2.36 4.20 23.61
C GLN A 229 1.02 4.39 22.86
N TYR A 230 -0.09 4.50 23.59
CA TYR A 230 -1.37 4.77 22.95
C TYR A 230 -1.35 6.10 22.18
N ASN A 231 -2.04 6.13 21.03
CA ASN A 231 -2.13 7.30 20.14
C ASN A 231 -0.78 7.76 19.57
N ASP A 232 0.14 6.83 19.31
CA ASP A 232 1.44 7.10 18.69
C ASP A 232 1.32 7.45 17.20
N ILE A 233 0.73 8.61 16.92
CA ILE A 233 0.45 9.14 15.59
C ILE A 233 0.66 10.65 15.55
N ALA A 234 1.27 11.14 14.48
CA ALA A 234 1.56 12.55 14.29
C ALA A 234 1.52 12.95 12.82
N LEU A 235 1.31 14.24 12.58
CA LEU A 235 1.39 14.87 11.28
C LEU A 235 2.56 15.86 11.25
N LEU A 236 3.31 15.89 10.14
CA LEU A 236 4.22 16.97 9.82
C LEU A 236 3.63 17.75 8.64
N ARG A 237 3.35 19.02 8.85
CA ARG A 237 2.93 19.95 7.80
C ARG A 237 4.17 20.53 7.14
N LEU A 238 4.26 20.43 5.83
CA LEU A 238 5.39 20.95 5.06
C LEU A 238 5.24 22.45 4.81
N ILE A 239 6.35 23.18 4.60
CA ILE A 239 6.30 24.62 4.30
C ILE A 239 5.71 24.94 2.91
N ARG A 240 5.71 23.96 2.02
CA ARG A 240 5.19 24.06 0.64
C ARG A 240 4.66 22.72 0.18
N ASP A 241 3.82 22.76 -0.85
CA ASP A 241 3.34 21.55 -1.51
C ASP A 241 4.49 20.87 -2.27
N VAL A 242 4.50 19.54 -2.23
CA VAL A 242 5.37 18.66 -2.99
C VAL A 242 4.68 18.27 -4.29
N GLN A 243 5.45 18.15 -5.35
CA GLN A 243 4.95 17.67 -6.65
C GLN A 243 5.06 16.16 -6.69
N TYR A 244 3.97 15.48 -7.02
CA TYR A 244 3.99 14.04 -7.20
C TYR A 244 4.79 13.64 -8.44
N SER A 245 5.45 12.50 -8.35
CA SER A 245 6.21 11.88 -9.44
C SER A 245 6.26 10.37 -9.26
N ASP A 246 6.91 9.67 -10.17
CA ASP A 246 7.13 8.21 -10.01
C ASP A 246 7.93 7.86 -8.74
N TYR A 247 8.64 8.85 -8.15
CA TYR A 247 9.48 8.68 -6.96
C TYR A 247 8.95 9.39 -5.71
N VAL A 248 7.84 10.15 -5.80
CA VAL A 248 7.27 10.95 -4.69
C VAL A 248 5.75 10.98 -4.72
#